data_AF-J7RP09-F1
#
_entry.id   AF-J7RP09-F1
#
_cell.length_a   1.000
_cell.length_b   1.000
_cell.length_c   1.000
_cell.angle_alpha   90.00
_cell.angle_beta   90.00
_cell.angle_gamma   90.00
#
_symmetry.space_group_name_H-M   'P 1'
#
loop_
_entity.id
_entity.type
_entity.pdbx_description
1 polymer ?
#
loop_
_entity_poly.entity_id
_entity_poly.type
_entity_poly.pdbx_seq_one_letter_code
_entity_poly.pdbx_strand_id
1 'polypeptide(L)'
;MDNSTIVLIGILILGYLLTLKQNSKKREEKLKLINRVRNLKAEENEMLATPKTDTKETPQNLNPEGVTDGEEKPDLDEIEDKKPFTKREVTQDMIEVVQTLAPNLDVEQIRASLQKTGSIEKTVTYYLAGEEFPSADE
;
A
#
# COMPACT_ATOMS: atom_id res chain seq x y z
N MET A 1 29.37 -11.75 -29.82
CA MET A 1 28.72 -12.56 -28.78
C MET A 1 28.97 -14.02 -29.13
N ASP A 2 29.51 -14.78 -28.20
CA ASP A 2 29.88 -16.18 -28.43
C ASP A 2 28.65 -17.09 -28.36
N ASN A 3 28.62 -18.15 -29.16
CA ASN A 3 27.51 -19.12 -29.19
C ASN A 3 27.27 -19.75 -27.81
N SER A 4 28.32 -19.91 -27.01
CA SER A 4 28.23 -20.40 -25.63
C SER A 4 27.44 -19.45 -24.72
N THR A 5 27.58 -18.14 -24.92
CA THR A 5 26.85 -17.11 -24.16
C THR A 5 25.36 -17.15 -24.48
N ILE A 6 25.01 -17.38 -25.75
CA ILE A 6 23.61 -17.50 -26.19
C ILE A 6 22.93 -18.73 -25.57
N VAL A 7 23.63 -19.87 -25.52
CA VAL A 7 23.10 -21.12 -24.91
C VAL A 7 22.90 -20.97 -23.40
N LEU A 8 23.85 -20.34 -22.70
CA LEU A 8 23.78 -20.13 -21.25
C LEU A 8 22.61 -19.20 -20.87
N ILE A 9 22.44 -18.11 -21.62
CA ILE A 9 21.30 -17.19 -21.45
C ILE A 9 19.97 -17.92 -21.72
N GLY A 10 19.90 -18.77 -22.74
CA GLY A 10 18.71 -19.57 -23.04
C GLY A 10 18.31 -20.50 -21.89
N ILE A 11 19.28 -21.17 -21.26
CA ILE A 11 19.03 -22.06 -20.11
C ILE A 11 18.57 -21.27 -18.88
N LEU A 12 19.18 -20.10 -18.62
CA LEU A 12 18.78 -19.22 -17.52
C LEU A 12 17.36 -18.69 -17.69
N ILE A 13 17.01 -18.23 -18.89
CA ILE A 13 15.65 -17.73 -19.19
C ILE A 13 14.64 -18.87 -19.07
N LEU A 14 14.95 -20.05 -19.62
CA LEU A 14 14.05 -21.20 -19.55
C LEU A 14 13.87 -21.70 -18.11
N GLY A 15 14.94 -21.74 -17.32
CA GLY A 15 14.89 -22.05 -15.90
C GLY A 15 14.05 -21.03 -15.13
N TYR A 16 14.25 -19.74 -15.38
CA TYR A 16 13.49 -18.66 -14.74
C TYR A 16 11.98 -18.73 -15.04
N LEU A 17 11.60 -19.03 -16.29
CA LEU A 17 10.19 -19.22 -16.68
C LEU A 17 9.55 -20.43 -15.99
N LEU A 18 10.30 -21.52 -15.78
CA LEU A 18 9.79 -22.68 -15.06
C LEU A 18 9.58 -22.39 -13.56
N THR A 19 10.47 -21.59 -12.95
CA THR A 19 10.35 -21.17 -11.55
C THR A 19 9.14 -20.25 -11.32
N LEU A 20 8.83 -19.35 -12.26
CA LEU A 20 7.65 -18.49 -12.22
C LEU A 20 6.32 -19.29 -12.20
N LYS A 21 6.25 -20.42 -12.91
CA LYS A 21 5.02 -21.22 -13.05
C LYS A 21 4.66 -22.04 -11.80
N GLN A 22 5.62 -22.43 -10.97
CA GLN A 22 5.33 -23.25 -9.78
C GLN A 22 4.72 -22.44 -8.63
N ASN A 23 4.97 -21.13 -8.56
CA ASN A 23 4.56 -20.30 -7.42
C ASN A 23 3.06 -19.92 -7.45
N SER A 24 2.36 -20.11 -8.58
CA SER A 24 0.92 -19.79 -8.69
C SER A 24 0.02 -20.80 -7.96
N LYS A 25 0.36 -22.10 -8.02
CA LYS A 25 -0.46 -23.16 -7.38
C LYS A 25 -0.47 -23.09 -5.85
N LYS A 26 0.66 -22.70 -5.23
CA LYS A 26 0.76 -22.54 -3.77
C LYS A 26 -0.08 -21.38 -3.23
N ARG A 27 -0.42 -20.38 -4.07
CA ARG A 27 -1.23 -19.22 -3.68
C ARG A 27 -2.73 -19.58 -3.54
N GLU A 28 -3.24 -20.50 -4.36
CA GLU A 28 -4.65 -20.89 -4.32
C GLU A 28 -5.03 -21.68 -3.05
N GLU A 29 -4.14 -22.58 -2.59
CA GLU A 29 -4.39 -23.36 -1.36
C GLU A 29 -4.32 -22.50 -0.10
N LYS A 30 -3.38 -21.55 -0.04
CA LYS A 30 -3.27 -20.59 1.07
C LYS A 30 -4.51 -19.69 1.16
N LEU A 31 -5.07 -19.26 0.02
CA LEU A 31 -6.29 -18.44 -0.01
C LEU A 31 -7.52 -19.18 0.54
N LYS A 32 -7.66 -20.47 0.20
CA LYS A 32 -8.77 -21.32 0.70
C LYS A 32 -8.71 -21.51 2.22
N LEU A 33 -7.52 -21.61 2.80
CA LEU A 33 -7.34 -21.76 4.24
C LEU A 33 -7.71 -20.48 5.01
N ILE A 34 -7.31 -19.31 4.51
CA ILE A 34 -7.57 -18.01 5.15
C ILE A 34 -9.08 -17.75 5.24
N ASN A 35 -9.83 -18.02 4.17
CA ASN A 35 -11.28 -17.84 4.17
C ASN A 35 -11.99 -18.82 5.13
N ARG A 36 -11.50 -20.06 5.27
CA ARG A 36 -12.04 -21.03 6.24
C ARG A 36 -11.84 -20.57 7.69
N VAL A 37 -10.66 -20.06 8.03
CA VAL A 37 -10.37 -19.55 9.39
C VAL A 37 -11.20 -18.32 9.72
N ARG A 38 -11.41 -17.41 8.76
CA ARG A 38 -12.26 -16.22 8.94
C ARG A 38 -13.72 -16.61 9.24
N ASN A 39 -14.26 -17.60 8.52
CA ASN A 39 -15.64 -18.05 8.73
C ASN A 39 -15.83 -18.72 10.08
N LEU A 40 -14.87 -19.52 10.55
CA LEU A 40 -14.91 -20.14 11.88
C LEU A 40 -14.87 -19.09 13.01
N LYS A 41 -14.15 -17.98 12.81
CA LYS A 41 -14.02 -16.92 13.81
C LYS A 41 -15.24 -15.99 13.87
N ALA A 42 -16.04 -15.93 12.79
CA ALA A 42 -17.28 -15.16 12.76
C ALA A 42 -18.40 -15.85 13.57
N GLU A 43 -18.39 -17.19 13.62
CA GLU A 43 -19.40 -17.98 14.35
C GLU A 43 -19.23 -17.87 15.88
N GLU A 44 -18.03 -17.56 16.38
CA GLU A 44 -17.75 -17.35 17.80
C GLU A 44 -18.27 -16.00 18.33
N ASN A 45 -18.45 -15.00 17.45
CA ASN A 45 -18.80 -13.62 17.85
C ASN A 45 -20.31 -13.31 17.84
N GLU A 46 -21.18 -14.23 17.40
CA GLU A 46 -22.64 -14.00 17.38
C GLU A 46 -23.37 -14.42 18.67
N MET A 47 -22.68 -15.02 19.66
CA MET A 47 -23.34 -15.45 20.91
C MET A 47 -23.41 -14.37 22.02
N LEU A 48 -22.98 -13.12 21.78
CA LEU A 48 -22.86 -12.11 22.86
C LEU A 48 -23.33 -10.68 22.55
N ALA A 49 -24.14 -10.44 21.52
CA ALA A 49 -24.74 -9.13 21.28
C ALA A 49 -26.25 -9.12 21.58
N THR A 50 -26.60 -8.55 22.73
CA THR A 50 -27.99 -8.17 23.06
C THR A 50 -28.37 -6.85 22.35
N PRO A 51 -29.66 -6.64 22.00
CA PRO A 51 -30.08 -5.51 21.16
C PRO A 51 -30.66 -4.33 21.98
N LYS A 52 -30.06 -3.13 21.89
CA LYS A 52 -30.60 -1.78 22.25
C LYS A 52 -29.69 -0.74 21.57
N THR A 53 -30.07 0.43 21.04
CA THR A 53 -31.29 1.26 20.99
C THR A 53 -31.01 2.42 20.03
N ASP A 54 -32.04 2.96 19.36
CA ASP A 54 -32.10 4.25 18.67
C ASP A 54 -31.38 5.40 19.40
N THR A 55 -30.66 6.26 18.65
CA THR A 55 -30.64 7.73 18.85
C THR A 55 -30.09 8.42 17.60
N LYS A 56 -30.77 9.52 17.27
CA LYS A 56 -30.81 10.35 16.06
C LYS A 56 -29.85 11.56 16.21
N GLU A 57 -29.57 12.25 15.09
CA GLU A 57 -29.04 13.64 14.96
C GLU A 57 -27.50 13.79 15.09
N THR A 58 -26.73 14.58 14.33
CA THR A 58 -26.96 15.77 13.47
C THR A 58 -25.75 15.99 12.51
N PRO A 59 -25.94 16.59 11.31
CA PRO A 59 -24.90 16.83 10.29
C PRO A 59 -24.26 18.22 10.38
N GLN A 60 -22.96 18.38 10.07
CA GLN A 60 -22.37 19.69 9.74
C GLN A 60 -21.27 19.61 8.66
N ASN A 61 -21.68 20.05 7.47
CA ASN A 61 -20.88 20.58 6.37
C ASN A 61 -20.49 22.02 6.73
N LEU A 62 -19.20 22.37 6.65
CA LEU A 62 -18.74 23.75 6.64
C LEU A 62 -17.61 23.91 5.63
N ASN A 63 -17.98 24.32 4.41
CA ASN A 63 -17.15 25.20 3.59
C ASN A 63 -16.90 26.51 4.37
N PRO A 64 -15.72 27.11 4.23
CA PRO A 64 -15.59 28.55 4.28
C PRO A 64 -15.07 29.10 2.96
N GLU A 65 -15.97 29.66 2.15
CA GLU A 65 -15.64 30.80 1.29
C GLU A 65 -15.59 32.04 2.18
N GLY A 66 -14.48 32.78 2.11
CA GLY A 66 -14.30 34.04 2.82
C GLY A 66 -13.05 34.75 2.34
N VAL A 67 -13.20 35.55 1.28
CA VAL A 67 -12.25 36.58 0.86
C VAL A 67 -12.50 37.82 1.71
N THR A 68 -11.45 38.36 2.33
CA THR A 68 -11.37 39.78 2.72
C THR A 68 -9.91 40.23 2.68
N ASP A 69 -9.63 41.17 1.78
CA ASP A 69 -8.36 41.91 1.66
C ASP A 69 -8.07 42.76 2.90
N GLY A 70 -6.80 42.87 3.27
CA GLY A 70 -6.32 43.79 4.30
C GLY A 70 -4.82 43.61 4.55
N GLU A 71 -4.02 44.52 4.00
CA GLU A 71 -2.59 44.65 4.28
C GLU A 71 -2.35 44.97 5.76
N GLU A 72 -1.62 44.12 6.47
CA GLU A 72 -0.75 44.52 7.56
C GLU A 72 0.33 43.44 7.75
N LYS A 73 1.59 43.83 7.54
CA LYS A 73 2.76 43.04 7.93
C LYS A 73 2.97 43.22 9.44
N PRO A 74 3.05 42.13 10.22
CA PRO A 74 3.88 42.11 11.39
C PRO A 74 5.03 41.14 11.18
N ASP A 75 6.25 41.68 11.23
CA ASP A 75 7.49 40.94 11.42
C ASP A 75 7.37 40.11 12.71
N LEU A 76 7.15 38.81 12.55
CA LEU A 76 7.21 37.84 13.63
C LEU A 76 7.99 36.65 13.11
N ASP A 77 9.13 36.40 13.76
CA ASP A 77 10.01 35.27 13.52
C ASP A 77 9.21 34.01 13.24
N GLU A 78 9.26 33.59 11.97
CA GLU A 78 8.58 32.44 11.40
C GLU A 78 9.21 31.19 12.02
N ILE A 79 8.76 30.86 13.24
CA ILE A 79 8.74 29.48 13.69
C ILE A 79 7.77 28.82 12.72
N GLU A 80 8.29 28.35 11.59
CA GLU A 80 7.61 27.34 10.78
C GLU A 80 7.24 26.25 11.78
N ASP A 81 5.99 26.27 12.22
CA ASP A 81 5.32 25.14 12.85
C ASP A 81 5.35 24.05 11.78
N LYS A 82 6.49 23.35 11.70
CA LYS A 82 6.64 22.12 10.93
C LYS A 82 5.69 21.15 11.60
N LYS A 83 4.44 21.18 11.16
CA LYS A 83 3.41 20.21 11.51
C LYS A 83 4.11 18.87 11.46
N PRO A 84 4.24 18.16 12.60
CA PRO A 84 5.03 16.95 12.63
C PRO A 84 4.41 16.04 11.58
N PHE A 85 5.21 15.70 10.56
CA PHE A 85 4.81 14.75 9.53
C PHE A 85 4.55 13.45 10.26
N THR A 86 3.30 13.24 10.64
CA THR A 86 2.85 12.01 11.26
C THR A 86 3.05 10.98 10.18
N LYS A 87 4.04 10.08 10.36
CA LYS A 87 4.27 8.96 9.46
C LYS A 87 2.93 8.27 9.30
N ARG A 88 2.33 8.39 8.11
CA ARG A 88 1.08 7.71 7.83
C ARG A 88 1.34 6.22 7.94
N GLU A 89 0.50 5.54 8.71
CA GLU A 89 0.53 4.09 8.75
C GLU A 89 0.18 3.56 7.35
N VAL A 90 0.97 2.62 6.87
CA VAL A 90 0.71 1.97 5.59
C VAL A 90 -0.38 0.94 5.82
N THR A 91 -1.54 1.12 5.17
CA THR A 91 -2.63 0.15 5.26
C THR A 91 -2.43 -0.99 4.27
N GLN A 92 -3.07 -2.12 4.56
CA GLN A 92 -3.03 -3.29 3.67
C GLN A 92 -3.62 -2.97 2.29
N ASP A 93 -4.68 -2.18 2.24
CA ASP A 93 -5.34 -1.76 1.00
C ASP A 93 -4.41 -0.96 0.09
N MET A 94 -3.59 -0.07 0.66
CA MET A 94 -2.61 0.69 -0.12
C MET A 94 -1.60 -0.24 -0.80
N ILE A 95 -1.15 -1.28 -0.10
CA ILE A 95 -0.23 -2.28 -0.65
C ILE A 95 -0.90 -3.06 -1.78
N GLU A 96 -2.14 -3.51 -1.58
CA GLU A 96 -2.87 -4.29 -2.59
C GLU A 96 -3.07 -3.51 -3.88
N VAL A 97 -3.48 -2.23 -3.79
CA VAL A 97 -3.63 -1.37 -4.97
C VAL A 97 -2.31 -1.26 -5.74
N VAL A 98 -1.19 -0.95 -5.06
CA VAL A 98 0.12 -0.87 -5.72
C VAL A 98 0.52 -2.22 -6.32
N GLN A 99 0.29 -3.33 -5.62
CA GLN A 99 0.64 -4.68 -6.08
C GLN A 99 -0.11 -5.07 -7.36
N THR A 100 -1.36 -4.63 -7.53
CA THR A 100 -2.11 -4.87 -8.78
C THR A 100 -1.51 -4.14 -9.99
N LEU A 101 -0.93 -2.96 -9.77
CA LEU A 101 -0.29 -2.14 -10.81
C LEU A 101 1.17 -2.54 -11.05
N ALA A 102 1.84 -3.04 -10.00
CA ALA A 102 3.24 -3.44 -10.01
C ALA A 102 3.40 -4.88 -9.49
N PRO A 103 3.03 -5.91 -10.26
CA PRO A 103 3.05 -7.30 -9.81
C PRO A 103 4.47 -7.87 -9.60
N ASN A 104 5.49 -7.19 -10.10
CA ASN A 104 6.90 -7.60 -9.97
C ASN A 104 7.57 -7.08 -8.69
N LEU A 105 6.95 -6.11 -8.00
CA LEU A 105 7.45 -5.61 -6.72
C LEU A 105 7.02 -6.54 -5.59
N ASP A 106 7.91 -6.76 -4.63
CA ASP A 106 7.56 -7.48 -3.41
C ASP A 106 6.75 -6.59 -2.44
N VAL A 107 5.95 -7.23 -1.60
CA VAL A 107 5.11 -6.55 -0.60
C VAL A 107 5.94 -5.71 0.36
N GLU A 108 7.13 -6.17 0.74
CA GLU A 108 8.00 -5.42 1.66
C GLU A 108 8.56 -4.15 0.99
N GLN A 109 8.92 -4.24 -0.29
CA GLN A 109 9.38 -3.10 -1.09
C GLN A 109 8.27 -2.07 -1.26
N ILE A 110 7.05 -2.53 -1.56
CA ILE A 110 5.86 -1.67 -1.66
C ILE A 110 5.59 -0.98 -0.32
N ARG A 111 5.64 -1.72 0.80
CA ARG A 111 5.45 -1.16 2.13
C ARG A 111 6.50 -0.10 2.46
N ALA A 112 7.78 -0.37 2.20
CA ALA A 112 8.86 0.59 2.45
C ALA A 112 8.68 1.87 1.62
N SER A 113 8.34 1.73 0.33
CA SER A 113 8.10 2.87 -0.56
C SER A 113 6.84 3.67 -0.16
N LEU A 114 5.77 3.00 0.23
CA LEU A 114 4.57 3.65 0.76
C LEU A 114 4.83 4.34 2.10
N GLN A 115 5.69 3.78 2.95
CA GLN A 115 6.08 4.41 4.21
C GLN A 115 6.92 5.67 3.99
N LYS A 116 7.75 5.68 2.93
CA LYS A 116 8.56 6.84 2.53
C LYS A 116 7.72 7.94 1.86
N THR A 117 6.84 7.56 0.94
CA THR A 117 6.08 8.51 0.11
C THR A 117 4.75 8.93 0.72
N GLY A 118 4.13 8.07 1.53
CA GLY A 118 2.82 8.27 2.13
C GLY A 118 1.65 8.31 1.12
N SER A 119 1.87 7.92 -0.14
CA SER A 119 0.87 7.95 -1.20
C SER A 119 1.08 6.87 -2.26
N ILE A 120 0.00 6.17 -2.60
CA ILE A 120 -0.06 5.17 -3.67
C ILE A 120 0.39 5.78 -5.00
N GLU A 121 -0.13 6.95 -5.35
CA GLU A 121 0.11 7.59 -6.66
C GLU A 121 1.61 7.87 -6.88
N LYS A 122 2.29 8.37 -5.86
CA LYS A 122 3.73 8.65 -5.91
C LYS A 122 4.52 7.36 -6.06
N THR A 123 4.19 6.34 -5.27
CA THR A 123 4.81 5.01 -5.37
C THR A 123 4.65 4.40 -6.76
N VAL A 124 3.46 4.47 -7.36
CA VAL A 124 3.22 3.96 -8.71
C VAL A 124 3.98 4.79 -9.75
N THR A 125 4.05 6.11 -9.59
CA THR A 125 4.80 6.99 -10.49
C THR A 125 6.28 6.61 -10.50
N TYR A 126 6.88 6.40 -9.33
CA TYR A 126 8.28 5.96 -9.22
C TYR A 126 8.51 4.58 -9.83
N TYR A 127 7.57 3.65 -9.65
CA TYR A 127 7.62 2.34 -10.30
C TYR A 127 7.61 2.47 -11.82
N LEU A 128 6.70 3.27 -12.38
CA LEU A 128 6.61 3.48 -13.83
C LEU A 128 7.80 4.24 -14.40
N ALA A 129 8.42 5.13 -13.60
CA ALA A 129 9.66 5.80 -13.94
C ALA A 129 10.89 4.87 -13.91
N GLY A 130 10.74 3.66 -13.36
CA GLY A 130 11.83 2.69 -13.22
C GLY A 130 12.79 3.01 -12.08
N GLU A 131 12.35 3.76 -11.05
CA GLU A 131 13.16 4.00 -9.86
C GLU A 131 13.41 2.70 -9.08
N GLU A 132 14.53 2.65 -8.35
CA GLU A 132 14.87 1.52 -7.49
C GLU A 132 14.03 1.52 -6.21
N PHE A 133 13.53 0.35 -5.84
CA PHE A 133 12.76 0.14 -4.62
C PHE A 133 13.64 -0.56 -3.60
N PRO A 134 13.82 0.01 -2.39
CA PRO A 134 14.66 -0.60 -1.37
C PRO A 134 14.08 -1.95 -0.96
N SER A 135 14.89 -3.00 -1.07
CA SER A 135 14.63 -4.31 -0.47
C SER A 135 14.92 -4.27 1.03
N ALA A 136 14.21 -5.05 1.83
CA ALA A 136 14.38 -5.08 3.28
C ALA A 136 15.70 -5.76 3.74
N ASP A 137 16.50 -6.28 2.81
CA ASP A 137 17.71 -7.09 3.05
C ASP A 137 19.04 -6.30 3.01
N GLU A 138 19.01 -4.97 3.11
CA GLU A 138 20.23 -4.11 3.12
C GLU A 138 20.56 -3.55 4.51
#